data_AF-A0A397T2Q0-F1
#
_entry.id   AF-A0A397T2Q0-F1
#
_cell.length_a   1.000
_cell.length_b   1.000
_cell.length_c   1.000
_cell.angle_alpha   90.00
_cell.angle_beta   90.00
_cell.angle_gamma   90.00
#
_symmetry.space_group_name_H-M   'P 1'
#
loop_
_entity.id
_entity.type
_entity.pdbx_description
1 polymer ?
#
loop_
_entity_poly.entity_id
_entity_poly.type
_entity_poly.pdbx_seq_one_letter_code
_entity_poly.pdbx_strand_id
1 'polypeptide(L)'
;DTWGSLVVKVLPLFNGEGLKLCIEDLNDLVRRCMNDRPLHSLYDDINELLESGMFTLNGKLRGVPDEKLVSRLVELWSFFFGTVIPYFEGV
;
A
#
# COMPACT_ATOMS: atom_id res chain seq x y z
N ASP A 1 -2.56 13.94 12.10
CA ASP A 1 -3.59 12.99 12.59
C ASP A 1 -3.04 11.56 12.51
N THR A 2 -3.69 10.58 13.17
CA THR A 2 -3.19 9.19 13.26
C THR A 2 -3.18 8.47 11.89
N TRP A 3 -4.05 8.87 10.95
CA TRP A 3 -4.22 8.19 9.64
C TRP A 3 -3.15 8.65 8.66
N GLY A 4 -2.93 9.96 8.56
CA GLY A 4 -1.82 10.50 7.78
C GLY A 4 -0.47 9.92 8.21
N SER A 5 -0.29 9.67 9.52
CA SER A 5 0.89 8.97 10.03
C SER A 5 1.01 7.53 9.53
N LEU A 6 -0.11 6.79 9.44
CA LEU A 6 -0.17 5.44 8.88
C LEU A 6 0.12 5.45 7.37
N VAL A 7 -0.55 6.32 6.62
CA VAL A 7 -0.43 6.47 5.15
C VAL A 7 1.03 6.70 4.74
N VAL A 8 1.73 7.64 5.38
CA VAL A 8 3.14 7.96 5.08
C VAL A 8 4.08 6.77 5.32
N LYS A 9 3.71 5.85 6.22
CA LYS A 9 4.52 4.67 6.54
C LYS A 9 4.20 3.47 5.65
N VAL A 10 2.99 3.40 5.11
CA VAL A 10 2.52 2.30 4.26
C VAL A 10 2.80 2.58 2.78
N LEU A 11 2.62 3.80 2.28
CA LEU A 11 2.86 4.12 0.85
C LEU A 11 4.24 3.71 0.31
N PRO A 12 5.35 3.85 1.05
CA PRO A 12 6.66 3.39 0.58
C PRO A 12 6.73 1.89 0.25
N LEU A 13 5.86 1.08 0.85
CA LEU A 13 5.72 -0.33 0.52
C LEU A 13 5.42 -0.52 -0.97
N PHE A 14 4.49 0.25 -1.54
CA PHE A 14 4.14 0.18 -2.97
C PHE A 14 5.29 0.61 -3.89
N ASN A 15 6.20 1.44 -3.39
CA ASN A 15 7.39 1.81 -4.12
C ASN A 15 8.47 0.72 -4.09
N GLY A 16 8.34 -0.30 -3.24
CA GLY A 16 9.34 -1.35 -3.05
C GLY A 16 10.40 -0.99 -2.00
N GLU A 17 10.14 0.02 -1.17
CA GLU A 17 11.06 0.46 -0.11
C GLU A 17 10.89 -0.32 1.20
N GLY A 18 9.96 -1.28 1.23
CA GLY A 18 9.57 -2.02 2.43
C GLY A 18 8.75 -1.20 3.42
N LEU A 19 8.43 -1.81 4.56
CA LEU A 19 7.76 -1.12 5.66
C LEU A 19 8.72 -0.17 6.37
N LYS A 20 8.23 1.02 6.73
CA LYS A 20 9.01 2.01 7.50
C LYS A 20 8.95 1.79 9.02
N LEU A 21 8.09 0.89 9.49
CA LEU A 21 7.97 0.45 10.87
C LEU A 21 7.72 -1.06 10.91
N CYS A 22 7.91 -1.67 12.07
CA CYS A 22 7.51 -3.06 12.28
C CYS A 22 5.99 -3.21 12.13
N ILE A 23 5.53 -4.42 11.76
CA ILE A 23 4.11 -4.68 11.51
C ILE A 23 3.28 -4.44 12.78
N GLU A 24 3.84 -4.72 13.95
CA GLU A 24 3.19 -4.55 15.25
C GLU A 24 2.88 -3.07 15.53
N ASP A 25 3.84 -2.18 15.26
CA ASP A 25 3.66 -0.74 15.44
C ASP A 25 2.61 -0.18 14.46
N LEU A 26 2.58 -0.69 13.23
CA LEU A 26 1.56 -0.32 12.23
C LEU A 26 0.18 -0.80 12.67
N ASN A 27 0.06 -2.02 13.18
CA ASN A 27 -1.18 -2.57 13.71
C ASN A 27 -1.70 -1.75 14.90
N ASP A 28 -0.81 -1.27 15.78
CA ASP A 28 -1.18 -0.35 16.86
C ASP A 28 -1.66 1.01 16.34
N LEU A 29 -1.04 1.54 15.29
CA LEU A 29 -1.52 2.77 14.63
C LEU A 29 -2.90 2.57 14.00
N VAL A 30 -3.15 1.42 13.36
CA VAL A 30 -4.45 1.06 12.79
C VAL A 30 -5.53 0.97 13.87
N ARG A 31 -5.24 0.33 15.02
CA ARG A 31 -6.15 0.29 16.18
C ARG A 31 -6.48 1.68 16.70
N ARG A 32 -5.51 2.58 16.79
CA ARG A 32 -5.75 3.97 17.19
C ARG A 32 -6.62 4.70 16.15
N CYS A 33 -6.38 4.50 14.86
CA CYS A 33 -7.23 5.06 13.81
C CYS A 33 -8.69 4.64 13.92
N MET A 34 -8.96 3.38 14.28
CA MET A 34 -10.33 2.89 14.53
C MET A 34 -11.00 3.54 15.73
N ASN A 35 -10.24 3.90 16.77
CA ASN A 35 -10.79 4.59 17.95
C ASN A 35 -11.02 6.09 17.69
N ASP A 36 -10.17 6.70 16.86
CA ASP A 36 -10.19 8.14 16.58
C ASP A 36 -11.20 8.52 15.48
N ARG A 37 -11.76 7.55 14.74
CA ARG A 37 -12.60 7.80 13.55
C ARG A 37 -13.82 6.87 13.43
N PRO A 38 -14.88 7.32 12.73
CA PRO A 38 -15.99 6.45 12.36
C PRO A 38 -15.54 5.31 11.42
N LEU A 39 -16.08 4.11 11.62
CA LEU A 39 -15.76 2.94 10.81
C LEU A 39 -16.03 3.13 9.30
N HIS A 40 -17.07 3.88 8.93
CA HIS A 40 -17.39 4.13 7.53
C HIS A 40 -16.29 4.97 6.85
N SER A 41 -15.76 5.99 7.54
CA SER A 41 -14.67 6.81 7.02
C SER A 41 -13.40 6.00 6.83
N LEU A 42 -13.16 5.00 7.69
CA LEU A 42 -11.98 4.13 7.58
C LEU A 42 -11.99 3.29 6.30
N TYR A 43 -13.16 2.87 5.82
CA TYR A 43 -13.26 2.16 4.54
C TYR A 43 -12.85 3.05 3.37
N ASP A 44 -13.38 4.28 3.32
CA ASP A 44 -13.06 5.25 2.28
C ASP A 44 -11.57 5.63 2.32
N ASP A 45 -11.05 5.88 3.52
CA ASP A 45 -9.64 6.14 3.81
C ASP A 45 -8.75 4.99 3.28
N ILE A 46 -9.06 3.74 3.60
CA ILE A 46 -8.33 2.55 3.13
C ILE A 46 -8.37 2.45 1.61
N ASN A 47 -9.53 2.69 0.99
CA ASN A 47 -9.64 2.69 -0.47
C ASN A 47 -8.76 3.77 -1.11
N GLU A 48 -8.72 4.98 -0.55
CA GLU A 48 -7.87 6.07 -1.05
C GLU A 48 -6.38 5.74 -0.91
N LEU A 49 -5.98 5.10 0.21
CA LEU A 49 -4.62 4.62 0.41
C LEU A 49 -4.24 3.55 -0.64
N LEU A 50 -5.13 2.58 -0.88
CA LEU A 50 -4.92 1.55 -1.90
C LEU A 50 -4.84 2.19 -3.29
N GLU A 51 -5.74 3.11 -3.64
CA GLU A 51 -5.73 3.81 -4.92
C GLU A 51 -4.42 4.58 -5.14
N SER A 52 -3.95 5.30 -4.12
CA SER A 52 -2.66 6.02 -4.14
C SER A 52 -1.47 5.07 -4.35
N GLY A 53 -1.48 3.93 -3.67
CA GLY A 53 -0.47 2.88 -3.85
C GLY A 53 -0.52 2.26 -5.24
N MET A 54 -1.71 1.96 -5.76
CA MET A 54 -1.91 1.42 -7.11
C MET A 54 -1.51 2.41 -8.19
N PHE A 55 -1.73 3.71 -7.99
CA PHE A 55 -1.24 4.75 -8.88
C PHE A 55 0.30 4.73 -8.99
N THR A 56 0.98 4.51 -7.87
CA THR A 56 2.45 4.34 -7.82
C THR A 56 2.90 3.13 -8.64
N LEU A 57 2.21 1.99 -8.52
CA LEU A 57 2.50 0.80 -9.31
C LEU A 57 2.23 1.00 -10.81
N ASN A 58 1.11 1.62 -11.16
CA ASN A 58 0.77 1.94 -12.55
C ASN A 58 1.81 2.90 -13.17
N GLY A 59 2.35 3.84 -12.39
CA GLY A 59 3.44 4.70 -12.80
C GLY A 59 4.67 3.94 -13.28
N LYS A 60 4.96 2.76 -12.72
CA LYS A 60 6.09 1.89 -13.10
C LYS A 60 5.93 1.20 -14.47
N LEU A 61 4.75 1.27 -15.07
CA LEU A 61 4.48 0.77 -16.44
C LEU A 61 4.66 1.86 -17.50
N ARG A 62 4.68 3.14 -17.11
CA ARG A 62 4.84 4.24 -18.07
C ARG A 62 6.20 4.17 -18.74
N GLY A 63 6.20 4.23 -20.08
CA GLY A 63 7.42 4.19 -20.89
C GLY A 63 8.07 2.81 -21.03
N VAL A 64 7.43 1.75 -20.53
CA VAL A 64 7.87 0.37 -20.80
C VAL A 64 7.58 0.04 -22.27
N PRO A 65 8.57 -0.42 -23.06
CA PRO A 65 8.34 -0.84 -24.44
C PRO A 65 7.33 -2.00 -24.53
N ASP A 66 6.51 -2.02 -25.59
CA ASP A 66 5.45 -3.03 -25.77
C ASP A 66 5.97 -4.47 -25.66
N GLU A 67 7.14 -4.75 -26.23
CA GLU A 67 7.81 -6.06 -26.17
C GLU A 67 8.14 -6.54 -24.74
N LYS A 68 8.23 -5.61 -23.77
CA LYS A 68 8.54 -5.89 -22.36
C LYS A 68 7.36 -5.68 -21.42
N LEU A 69 6.25 -5.12 -21.92
CA LEU A 69 5.12 -4.71 -21.10
C LEU A 69 4.53 -5.86 -20.30
N VAL A 70 4.31 -7.02 -20.94
CA VAL A 70 3.76 -8.21 -20.27
C VAL A 70 4.70 -8.72 -19.17
N SER A 71 6.00 -8.81 -19.45
CA SER A 71 6.99 -9.23 -18.43
C SER A 71 6.98 -8.29 -17.24
N ARG A 72 6.97 -6.97 -17.49
CA ARG A 72 6.96 -5.98 -16.44
C ARG A 72 5.66 -5.99 -15.63
N LEU A 73 4.53 -6.23 -16.28
CA LEU A 73 3.23 -6.37 -15.63
C LEU A 73 3.23 -7.58 -14.68
N VAL A 74 3.74 -8.72 -15.13
CA VAL A 74 3.86 -9.94 -14.30
C VAL A 74 4.74 -9.69 -13.08
N GLU A 75 5.88 -9.01 -13.23
CA GLU A 75 6.74 -8.63 -12.11
C GLU A 75 6.00 -7.75 -11.08
N LEU A 76 5.26 -6.73 -11.53
CA LEU A 76 4.53 -5.84 -10.64
C LEU A 76 3.41 -6.55 -9.89
N TRP A 77 2.66 -7.44 -10.57
CA TRP A 77 1.64 -8.24 -9.89
C TRP A 77 2.25 -9.25 -8.92
N SER A 78 3.36 -9.89 -9.30
CA SER A 78 4.09 -10.80 -8.40
C SER A 78 4.56 -10.08 -7.15
N PHE A 79 5.07 -8.84 -7.30
CA PHE A 79 5.43 -7.99 -6.17
C PHE A 79 4.21 -7.59 -5.32
N PHE A 80 3.12 -7.18 -5.97
CA PHE A 80 1.91 -6.78 -5.26
C PHE A 80 1.33 -7.93 -4.42
N PHE A 81 1.14 -9.10 -5.01
CA PHE A 81 0.58 -10.27 -4.32
C PHE A 81 1.58 -10.96 -3.38
N GLY A 82 2.88 -10.90 -3.67
CA GLY A 82 3.92 -11.54 -2.86
C GLY A 82 4.50 -10.67 -1.75
N THR A 83 4.24 -9.37 -1.76
CA THR A 83 4.81 -8.43 -0.77
C THR A 83 3.77 -7.45 -0.27
N VAL A 84 3.14 -6.68 -1.15
CA VAL A 84 2.25 -5.58 -0.72
C VAL A 84 1.03 -6.11 0.02
N ILE A 85 0.27 -7.04 -0.58
CA ILE A 85 -0.93 -7.64 0.03
C ILE A 85 -0.60 -8.33 1.36
N PRO A 86 0.40 -9.22 1.47
CA PRO A 86 0.73 -9.87 2.73
C PRO A 86 1.00 -8.90 3.89
N TYR A 87 1.74 -7.81 3.64
CA TYR A 87 1.99 -6.80 4.66
C TYR A 87 0.75 -5.95 4.97
N PHE A 88 -0.13 -5.75 4.00
CA PHE A 88 -1.39 -5.03 4.20
C PHE A 88 -2.40 -5.85 5.01
N GLU A 89 -2.41 -7.18 4.81
CA GLU A 89 -3.25 -8.12 5.55
C GLU A 89 -2.70 -8.42 6.96
N GLY A 90 -1.39 -8.26 7.16
CA GLY A 90 -0.77 -8.28 8.49
C GLY A 90 -0.96 -9.59 9.26
N VAL A 91 -0.85 -10.73 8.58
CA VAL A 91 -0.85 -12.08 9.18
C VAL A 91 0.43 -12.34 9.97
#